data_AF-X1PRI6-F1
#
_entry.id   AF-X1PRI6-F1
#
_cell.length_a   1.000
_cell.length_b   1.000
_cell.length_c   1.000
_cell.angle_alpha   90.00
_cell.angle_beta   90.00
_cell.angle_gamma   90.00
#
_symmetry.space_group_name_H-M   'P 1'
#
loop_
_entity.id
_entity.type
_entity.pdbx_description
1 polymer ?
#
loop_
_entity_poly.entity_id
_entity_poly.type
_entity_poly.pdbx_seq_one_letter_code
_entity_poly.pdbx_strand_id
1 'polypeptide(L)'
;FSSRNYLKQQNFLTQVAIEKYVEPLSSIAWLLEKPYEGTFLRYAWKHLLSNHPHDSIGGCSIDDVHRDMLHRFAAVRQIAKILSEESARFITKRINTQKEGAKVAIVVFNPQSWRVTDVANVHLEFPNPSNRQIHNFVVRDKNGKIVASQLKEVCTDKYTYPDNQQLWGATLSILAEDVSPLGYKTYYIEETEDDKRVFSPLETTEMTLENTFLKVEVQQNGSLNITDKRSGHTFKNCNLFEDTEDVGDEYNYSPAMHPH
;
A
#
# COMPACT_ATOMS: atom_id res chain seq x y z
N PHE A 1 -14.31 17.02 -14.21
CA PHE A 1 -13.80 15.76 -13.59
C PHE A 1 -12.28 15.78 -13.42
N SER A 2 -11.52 16.37 -14.36
CA SER A 2 -10.04 16.46 -14.36
C SER A 2 -9.46 17.62 -13.55
N SER A 3 -10.23 18.69 -13.29
CA SER A 3 -9.79 19.90 -12.58
C SER A 3 -9.22 19.56 -11.20
N ARG A 4 -8.01 20.04 -10.92
CA ARG A 4 -7.31 19.81 -9.65
C ARG A 4 -7.29 18.33 -9.26
N ASN A 5 -6.81 17.45 -10.16
CA ASN A 5 -6.80 15.99 -10.01
C ASN A 5 -6.25 15.53 -8.65
N TYR A 6 -5.27 16.24 -8.08
CA TYR A 6 -4.75 15.96 -6.74
C TYR A 6 -5.86 15.86 -5.68
N LEU A 7 -6.95 16.64 -5.76
CA LEU A 7 -8.11 16.53 -4.85
C LEU A 7 -8.82 15.19 -4.97
N LYS A 8 -8.97 14.67 -6.20
CA LYS A 8 -9.62 13.38 -6.47
C LYS A 8 -8.74 12.23 -5.96
N GLN A 9 -7.42 12.34 -6.15
CA GLN A 9 -6.45 11.40 -5.57
C GLN A 9 -6.51 11.42 -4.04
N GLN A 10 -6.48 12.60 -3.40
CA GLN A 10 -6.59 12.69 -1.94
C GLN A 10 -7.92 12.13 -1.43
N ASN A 11 -9.02 12.40 -2.14
CA ASN A 11 -10.34 11.88 -1.80
C ASN A 11 -10.38 10.35 -1.86
N PHE A 12 -9.91 9.75 -2.96
CA PHE A 12 -9.84 8.30 -3.13
C PHE A 12 -9.02 7.65 -2.00
N LEU A 13 -7.81 8.15 -1.73
CA LEU A 13 -6.95 7.64 -0.67
C LEU A 13 -7.62 7.73 0.71
N THR A 14 -8.35 8.82 0.98
CA THR A 14 -9.04 9.03 2.25
C THR A 14 -10.26 8.12 2.41
N GLN A 15 -11.05 7.93 1.35
CA GLN A 15 -12.15 6.97 1.32
C GLN A 15 -11.65 5.54 1.54
N VAL A 16 -10.60 5.14 0.82
CA VAL A 16 -9.97 3.82 0.99
C VAL A 16 -9.51 3.63 2.44
N ALA A 17 -8.85 4.63 3.03
CA ALA A 17 -8.39 4.55 4.42
C ALA A 17 -9.53 4.28 5.42
N ILE A 18 -10.70 4.92 5.24
CA ILE A 18 -11.84 4.69 6.13
C ILE A 18 -12.56 3.39 5.79
N GLU A 19 -13.06 3.26 4.57
CA GLU A 19 -13.97 2.20 4.13
C GLU A 19 -13.29 0.83 4.05
N LYS A 20 -12.00 0.80 3.70
CA LYS A 20 -11.28 -0.44 3.40
C LYS A 20 -10.26 -0.84 4.45
N TYR A 21 -9.98 0.01 5.44
CA TYR A 21 -9.05 -0.29 6.53
C TYR A 21 -9.68 -0.07 7.89
N VAL A 22 -10.09 1.17 8.23
CA VAL A 22 -10.62 1.48 9.57
C VAL A 22 -11.86 0.66 9.88
N GLU A 23 -12.89 0.75 9.03
CA GLU A 23 -14.17 0.12 9.31
C GLU A 23 -14.06 -1.41 9.44
N PRO A 24 -13.41 -2.15 8.51
CA PRO A 24 -13.22 -3.59 8.67
C PRO A 24 -12.42 -3.95 9.92
N LEU A 25 -11.26 -3.32 10.14
CA LEU A 25 -10.39 -3.65 11.27
C LEU A 25 -11.02 -3.33 12.62
N SER A 26 -11.66 -2.15 12.75
CA SER A 26 -12.35 -1.77 13.99
C SER A 26 -13.55 -2.66 14.26
N SER A 27 -14.27 -3.11 13.23
CA SER A 27 -15.39 -4.05 13.40
C SER A 27 -14.91 -5.42 13.88
N ILE A 28 -13.84 -5.97 13.29
CA ILE A 28 -13.24 -7.23 13.74
C ILE A 28 -12.71 -7.10 15.17
N ALA A 29 -12.01 -6.00 15.49
CA ALA A 29 -11.51 -5.75 16.84
C ALA A 29 -12.66 -5.64 17.85
N TRP A 30 -13.79 -5.04 17.47
CA TRP A 30 -14.99 -4.96 18.30
C TRP A 30 -15.63 -6.31 18.57
N LEU A 31 -15.69 -7.20 17.57
CA LEU A 31 -16.11 -8.60 17.77
C LEU A 31 -15.18 -9.35 18.74
N LEU A 32 -13.92 -8.92 18.87
CA LEU A 32 -12.93 -9.42 19.83
C LEU A 32 -12.91 -8.61 21.14
N GLU A 33 -14.00 -7.91 21.45
CA GLU A 33 -14.26 -7.16 22.68
C GLU A 33 -13.44 -5.86 22.83
N LYS A 34 -12.88 -5.29 21.76
CA LYS A 34 -12.37 -3.91 21.80
C LYS A 34 -13.56 -2.93 21.83
N PRO A 35 -13.55 -1.87 22.65
CA PRO A 35 -14.47 -0.76 22.45
C PRO A 35 -14.39 -0.20 21.02
N TYR A 36 -15.55 0.03 20.40
CA TYR A 36 -15.64 0.61 19.07
C TYR A 36 -15.58 2.14 19.14
N GLU A 37 -14.56 2.74 18.53
CA GLU A 37 -14.26 4.18 18.57
C GLU A 37 -15.16 5.00 17.62
N GLY A 38 -16.49 4.81 17.73
CA GLY A 38 -17.46 5.36 16.79
C GLY A 38 -17.50 6.89 16.75
N THR A 39 -17.10 7.56 17.82
CA THR A 39 -17.04 9.04 17.87
C THR A 39 -15.96 9.58 16.93
N PHE A 40 -14.76 9.01 16.96
CA PHE A 40 -13.66 9.42 16.09
C PHE A 40 -13.95 9.08 14.62
N LEU A 41 -14.52 7.90 14.36
CA LEU A 41 -14.91 7.52 13.00
C LEU A 41 -16.03 8.44 12.46
N ARG A 42 -17.02 8.78 13.26
CA ARG A 42 -18.07 9.73 12.87
C ARG A 42 -17.49 11.12 12.58
N TYR A 43 -16.53 11.58 13.38
CA TYR A 43 -15.82 12.83 13.13
C TYR A 43 -15.06 12.77 11.80
N ALA A 44 -14.29 11.70 11.56
CA ALA A 44 -13.58 11.48 10.31
C ALA A 44 -14.50 11.52 9.09
N TRP A 45 -15.65 10.82 9.15
CA TRP A 45 -16.65 10.87 8.09
C TRP A 45 -17.21 12.27 7.86
N LYS A 46 -17.59 13.00 8.92
CA LYS A 46 -18.08 14.38 8.78
C LYS A 46 -17.05 15.29 8.11
N HIS A 47 -15.78 15.17 8.49
CA HIS A 47 -14.70 15.95 7.89
C HIS A 47 -14.43 15.57 6.42
N LEU A 48 -14.48 14.28 6.08
CA LEU A 48 -14.38 13.85 4.68
C LEU A 48 -15.56 14.38 3.85
N LEU A 49 -16.79 14.20 4.34
CA LEU A 49 -18.01 14.64 3.64
C LEU A 49 -18.06 16.16 3.48
N SER A 50 -17.40 16.94 4.35
CA SER A 50 -17.30 18.40 4.17
C SER A 50 -16.47 18.82 2.95
N ASN A 51 -15.71 17.90 2.35
CA ASN A 51 -15.04 18.11 1.06
C ASN A 51 -15.89 17.67 -0.15
N HIS A 52 -17.04 17.03 0.07
CA HIS A 52 -17.89 16.49 -1.00
C HIS A 52 -18.97 17.42 -1.58
N PRO A 53 -19.21 18.66 -1.11
CA PRO A 53 -20.00 19.61 -1.88
C PRO A 53 -19.46 19.74 -3.30
N HIS A 54 -20.36 19.90 -4.28
CA HIS A 54 -20.00 19.85 -5.70
C HIS A 54 -18.95 20.88 -6.09
N ASP A 55 -19.01 22.10 -5.55
CA ASP A 55 -18.00 23.14 -5.83
C ASP A 55 -16.63 22.85 -5.22
N SER A 56 -16.59 22.04 -4.16
CA SER A 56 -15.35 21.60 -3.49
C SER A 56 -14.72 20.43 -4.24
N ILE A 57 -15.40 19.29 -4.29
CA ILE A 57 -14.83 18.10 -4.95
C ILE A 57 -14.77 18.25 -6.46
N GLY A 58 -15.63 19.08 -7.05
CA GLY A 58 -15.57 19.48 -8.46
C GLY A 58 -14.25 20.14 -8.82
N GLY A 59 -13.64 20.85 -7.86
CA GLY A 59 -12.37 21.55 -8.05
C GLY A 59 -12.55 22.92 -8.69
N CYS A 60 -13.71 23.56 -8.50
CA CYS A 60 -14.16 24.75 -9.22
C CYS A 60 -14.45 25.96 -8.30
N SER A 61 -13.72 25.99 -7.17
CA SER A 61 -13.70 27.08 -6.18
C SER A 61 -12.36 27.84 -6.20
N ILE A 62 -12.26 28.92 -5.42
CA ILE A 62 -10.98 29.62 -5.24
C ILE A 62 -9.92 28.75 -4.54
N ASP A 63 -8.64 29.10 -4.71
CA ASP A 63 -7.52 28.34 -4.16
C ASP A 63 -7.60 28.10 -2.64
N ASP A 64 -8.08 29.10 -1.89
CA ASP A 64 -8.19 29.05 -0.44
C ASP A 64 -9.09 27.89 0.02
N VAL A 65 -10.21 27.69 -0.67
CA VAL A 65 -11.12 26.56 -0.41
C VAL A 65 -10.38 25.24 -0.59
N HIS A 66 -9.62 25.10 -1.68
CA HIS A 66 -8.93 23.86 -2.00
C HIS A 66 -7.72 23.59 -1.10
N ARG A 67 -7.04 24.62 -0.59
CA ARG A 67 -6.00 24.45 0.44
C ARG A 67 -6.59 23.94 1.75
N ASP A 68 -7.76 24.44 2.15
CA ASP A 68 -8.46 23.94 3.34
C ASP A 68 -8.94 22.50 3.18
N MET A 69 -9.36 22.11 1.98
CA MET A 69 -9.72 20.72 1.69
C MET A 69 -8.56 19.76 1.96
N LEU A 70 -7.31 20.14 1.62
CA LEU A 70 -6.12 19.32 1.87
C LEU A 70 -5.90 19.08 3.37
N HIS A 71 -6.08 20.11 4.20
CA HIS A 71 -5.99 19.97 5.65
C HIS A 71 -7.04 18.99 6.20
N ARG A 72 -8.28 19.05 5.68
CA ARG A 72 -9.34 18.11 6.08
C ARG A 72 -9.01 16.68 5.66
N PHE A 73 -8.52 16.45 4.44
CA PHE A 73 -8.06 15.11 4.03
C PHE A 73 -6.92 14.59 4.90
N ALA A 74 -5.95 15.44 5.25
CA ALA A 74 -4.85 15.08 6.14
C ALA A 74 -5.35 14.68 7.53
N ALA A 75 -6.24 15.48 8.13
CA ALA A 75 -6.82 15.19 9.45
C ALA A 75 -7.58 13.85 9.47
N VAL A 76 -8.39 13.59 8.44
CA VAL A 76 -9.13 12.33 8.32
C VAL A 76 -8.18 11.14 8.20
N ARG A 77 -7.14 11.22 7.36
CA ARG A 77 -6.17 10.13 7.20
C ARG A 77 -5.35 9.88 8.46
N GLN A 78 -5.05 10.90 9.26
CA GLN A 78 -4.38 10.73 10.54
C GLN A 78 -5.26 9.93 11.52
N ILE A 79 -6.54 10.28 11.61
CA ILE A 79 -7.50 9.51 12.41
C ILE A 79 -7.58 8.07 11.91
N ALA A 80 -7.70 7.89 10.59
CA ALA A 80 -7.81 6.58 9.98
C ALA A 80 -6.57 5.69 10.25
N LYS A 81 -5.38 6.27 10.16
CA LYS A 81 -4.11 5.60 10.49
C LYS A 81 -4.11 5.09 11.92
N ILE A 82 -4.42 5.96 12.89
CA ILE A 82 -4.42 5.61 14.32
C ILE A 82 -5.44 4.50 14.60
N LEU A 83 -6.70 4.67 14.17
CA LEU A 83 -7.74 3.68 14.42
C LEU A 83 -7.44 2.32 13.77
N SER A 84 -6.87 2.32 12.56
CA SER A 84 -6.47 1.09 11.86
C SER A 84 -5.32 0.40 12.59
N GLU A 85 -4.28 1.13 12.98
CA GLU A 85 -3.10 0.60 13.68
C GLU A 85 -3.47 0.04 15.06
N GLU A 86 -4.31 0.74 15.82
CA GLU A 86 -4.79 0.27 17.12
C GLU A 86 -5.64 -1.00 17.00
N SER A 87 -6.55 -1.02 16.03
CA SER A 87 -7.41 -2.18 15.77
C SER A 87 -6.58 -3.38 15.33
N ALA A 88 -5.68 -3.22 14.37
CA ALA A 88 -4.77 -4.27 13.92
C ALA A 88 -3.90 -4.78 15.06
N ARG A 89 -3.31 -3.89 15.88
CA ARG A 89 -2.49 -4.26 17.04
C ARG A 89 -3.29 -5.04 18.08
N PHE A 90 -4.54 -4.64 18.34
CA PHE A 90 -5.43 -5.34 19.26
C PHE A 90 -5.76 -6.76 18.79
N ILE A 91 -6.01 -6.93 17.48
CA ILE A 91 -6.25 -8.23 16.86
C ILE A 91 -4.97 -9.08 16.93
N THR A 92 -3.82 -8.53 16.54
CA THR A 92 -2.52 -9.23 16.55
C THR A 92 -2.17 -9.80 17.91
N LYS A 93 -2.46 -9.09 19.01
CA LYS A 93 -2.22 -9.58 20.39
C LYS A 93 -3.01 -10.83 20.76
N ARG A 94 -4.04 -11.20 19.99
CA ARG A 94 -4.87 -12.40 20.19
C ARG A 94 -4.51 -13.54 19.23
N ILE A 95 -3.56 -13.32 18.34
CA ILE A 95 -3.06 -14.33 17.41
C ILE A 95 -1.91 -15.06 18.09
N ASN A 96 -1.94 -16.41 18.11
CA ASN A 96 -0.79 -17.18 18.54
C ASN A 96 0.34 -17.03 17.51
N THR A 97 1.34 -16.23 17.85
CA THR A 97 2.53 -15.98 17.03
C THR A 97 3.77 -16.74 17.53
N GLN A 98 3.62 -17.68 18.46
CA GLN A 98 4.73 -18.51 18.92
C GLN A 98 5.14 -19.50 17.83
N LYS A 99 6.43 -19.50 17.49
CA LYS A 99 7.06 -20.44 16.55
C LYS A 99 8.51 -20.62 16.97
N GLU A 100 8.91 -21.88 17.20
CA GLU A 100 10.28 -22.21 17.55
C GLU A 100 11.24 -21.78 16.43
N GLY A 101 12.37 -21.16 16.80
CA GLY A 101 13.38 -20.65 15.86
C GLY A 101 13.05 -19.31 15.19
N ALA A 102 11.81 -18.82 15.25
CA ALA A 102 11.44 -17.53 14.69
C ALA A 102 11.95 -16.37 15.55
N LYS A 103 12.59 -15.38 14.91
CA LYS A 103 13.04 -14.14 15.58
C LYS A 103 11.93 -13.09 15.62
N VAL A 104 11.15 -13.01 14.55
CA VAL A 104 10.07 -12.04 14.38
C VAL A 104 8.87 -12.74 13.74
N ALA A 105 7.68 -12.48 14.27
CA ALA A 105 6.42 -12.87 13.65
C ALA A 105 5.74 -11.63 13.04
N ILE A 106 5.31 -11.76 11.79
CA ILE A 106 4.64 -10.72 11.01
C ILE A 106 3.22 -11.19 10.73
N VAL A 107 2.23 -10.35 11.02
CA VAL A 107 0.84 -10.61 10.66
C VAL A 107 0.45 -9.66 9.54
N VAL A 108 0.09 -10.22 8.38
CA VAL A 108 -0.43 -9.47 7.23
C VAL A 108 -1.94 -9.63 7.20
N PHE A 109 -2.66 -8.53 7.38
CA PHE A 109 -4.12 -8.50 7.30
C PHE A 109 -4.59 -8.18 5.89
N ASN A 110 -5.64 -8.87 5.45
CA ASN A 110 -6.43 -8.49 4.30
C ASN A 110 -7.79 -7.97 4.79
N PRO A 111 -7.96 -6.64 4.91
CA PRO A 111 -9.24 -6.05 5.32
C PRO A 111 -10.26 -5.96 4.18
N GLN A 112 -9.94 -6.45 2.98
CA GLN A 112 -10.87 -6.45 1.85
C GLN A 112 -11.88 -7.60 1.96
N SER A 113 -13.03 -7.46 1.29
CA SER A 113 -14.07 -8.49 1.22
C SER A 113 -13.82 -9.55 0.15
N TRP A 114 -12.65 -9.54 -0.50
CA TRP A 114 -12.20 -10.55 -1.46
C TRP A 114 -10.79 -11.04 -1.12
N ARG A 115 -10.41 -12.16 -1.74
CA ARG A 115 -9.12 -12.82 -1.57
C ARG A 115 -8.02 -12.03 -2.29
N VAL A 116 -6.87 -11.86 -1.64
CA VAL A 116 -5.76 -11.04 -2.16
C VAL A 116 -4.47 -11.84 -2.21
N THR A 117 -3.74 -11.70 -3.33
CA THR A 117 -2.33 -12.05 -3.47
C THR A 117 -1.60 -10.77 -3.85
N ASP A 118 -0.74 -10.26 -2.97
CA ASP A 118 -0.03 -9.00 -3.20
C ASP A 118 1.28 -8.94 -2.38
N VAL A 119 2.12 -7.95 -2.67
CA VAL A 119 3.37 -7.70 -1.95
C VAL A 119 3.12 -6.81 -0.74
N ALA A 120 3.27 -7.37 0.46
CA ALA A 120 3.25 -6.61 1.70
C ALA A 120 4.64 -6.03 2.00
N ASN A 121 4.71 -4.72 2.24
CA ASN A 121 5.93 -4.06 2.72
C ASN A 121 5.88 -3.91 4.24
N VAL A 122 6.88 -4.45 4.91
CA VAL A 122 6.99 -4.46 6.37
C VAL A 122 8.21 -3.66 6.77
N HIS A 123 8.01 -2.66 7.63
CA HIS A 123 9.11 -1.96 8.27
C HIS A 123 9.61 -2.80 9.45
N LEU A 124 10.89 -3.13 9.43
CA LEU A 124 11.57 -3.87 10.49
C LEU A 124 12.58 -2.96 11.16
N GLU A 125 12.74 -3.13 12.46
CA GLU A 125 13.75 -2.44 13.24
C GLU A 125 14.63 -3.48 13.95
N PHE A 126 15.95 -3.30 13.88
CA PHE A 126 16.90 -4.22 14.49
C PHE A 126 18.11 -3.48 15.09
N PRO A 127 18.75 -4.07 16.12
CA PRO A 127 20.01 -3.57 16.64
C PRO A 127 21.13 -3.71 15.59
N ASN A 128 22.11 -2.80 15.66
CA ASN A 128 23.15 -2.53 14.66
C ASN A 128 23.46 -3.70 13.71
N PRO A 129 23.11 -3.58 12.42
CA PRO A 129 23.42 -4.65 11.51
C PRO A 129 24.92 -4.75 11.24
N SER A 130 25.51 -5.87 11.63
CA SER A 130 26.63 -6.37 10.83
C SER A 130 26.08 -6.88 9.48
N ASN A 131 26.82 -6.68 8.38
CA ASN A 131 26.37 -7.01 7.01
C ASN A 131 25.90 -8.48 6.85
N ARG A 132 26.37 -9.40 7.71
CA ARG A 132 25.96 -10.82 7.70
C ARG A 132 24.61 -11.10 8.37
N GLN A 133 24.22 -10.34 9.39
CA GLN A 133 22.99 -10.60 10.16
C GLN A 133 21.72 -10.19 9.41
N ILE A 134 21.84 -9.29 8.43
CA ILE A 134 20.69 -8.81 7.66
C ILE A 134 20.37 -9.72 6.45
N HIS A 135 21.33 -10.44 5.89
CA HIS A 135 21.13 -11.12 4.60
C HIS A 135 20.79 -12.61 4.73
N ASN A 136 21.03 -13.20 5.90
CA ASN A 136 20.91 -14.62 6.15
C ASN A 136 19.60 -14.95 6.87
N PHE A 137 18.48 -14.51 6.31
CA PHE A 137 17.15 -14.90 6.80
C PHE A 137 16.27 -15.45 5.69
N VAL A 138 15.30 -16.26 6.09
CA VAL A 138 14.18 -16.69 5.26
C VAL A 138 12.89 -16.27 5.93
N VAL A 139 11.89 -15.99 5.11
CA VAL A 139 10.52 -15.79 5.57
C VAL A 139 9.75 -17.07 5.33
N ARG A 140 9.13 -17.61 6.38
CA ARG A 140 8.26 -18.78 6.32
C ARG A 140 6.83 -18.43 6.62
N ASP A 141 5.88 -19.13 6.01
CA ASP A 141 4.49 -19.10 6.46
C ASP A 141 4.28 -19.96 7.73
N LYS A 142 3.07 -19.97 8.26
CA LYS A 142 2.69 -20.79 9.43
C LYS A 142 2.97 -22.30 9.28
N ASN A 143 3.00 -22.82 8.04
CA ASN A 143 3.24 -24.22 7.75
C ASN A 143 4.74 -24.53 7.55
N GLY A 144 5.60 -23.51 7.60
CA GLY A 144 7.05 -23.64 7.39
C GLY A 144 7.49 -23.53 5.93
N LYS A 145 6.57 -23.25 4.99
CA LYS A 145 6.91 -23.02 3.57
C LYS A 145 7.66 -21.71 3.44
N ILE A 146 8.80 -21.72 2.75
CA ILE A 146 9.53 -20.48 2.43
C ILE A 146 8.71 -19.68 1.41
N VAL A 147 8.53 -18.39 1.68
CA VAL A 147 7.80 -17.46 0.79
C VAL A 147 8.75 -16.49 0.11
N ALA A 148 8.36 -16.00 -1.07
CA ALA A 148 9.16 -15.02 -1.79
C ALA A 148 9.25 -13.72 -0.99
N SER A 149 10.47 -13.29 -0.70
CA SER A 149 10.73 -12.09 0.09
C SER A 149 12.01 -11.40 -0.35
N GLN A 150 12.01 -10.08 -0.29
CA GLN A 150 13.16 -9.26 -0.66
C GLN A 150 13.34 -8.15 0.37
N LEU A 151 14.55 -8.03 0.90
CA LEU A 151 14.94 -6.84 1.65
C LEU A 151 15.35 -5.75 0.65
N LYS A 152 14.64 -4.63 0.64
CA LYS A 152 14.85 -3.56 -0.36
C LYS A 152 15.92 -2.58 0.05
N GLU A 153 15.84 -2.09 1.27
CA GLU A 153 16.67 -0.98 1.73
C GLU A 153 16.88 -1.12 3.23
N VAL A 154 18.14 -1.02 3.66
CA VAL A 154 18.53 -0.85 5.05
C VAL A 154 18.75 0.64 5.22
N CYS A 155 17.90 1.28 6.01
CA CYS A 155 18.03 2.70 6.31
C CYS A 155 19.39 2.94 6.98
N THR A 156 20.12 3.93 6.47
CA THR A 156 21.32 4.45 7.15
C THR A 156 20.98 5.26 8.39
N ASP A 157 19.75 5.79 8.43
CA ASP A 157 19.26 6.62 9.52
C ASP A 157 18.93 5.78 10.75
N LYS A 158 19.46 6.21 11.90
CA LYS A 158 19.29 5.55 13.18
C LYS A 158 18.09 6.13 13.92
N TYR A 159 17.17 5.28 14.33
CA TYR A 159 16.13 5.65 15.29
C TYR A 159 16.75 5.65 16.69
N THR A 160 16.62 6.77 17.40
CA THR A 160 17.05 6.88 18.81
C THR A 160 15.82 6.98 19.68
N TYR A 161 15.60 5.95 20.50
CA TYR A 161 14.49 5.88 21.43
C TYR A 161 14.80 6.60 22.74
N PRO A 162 13.78 6.97 23.56
CA PRO A 162 13.98 7.71 24.82
C PRO A 162 14.91 7.03 25.84
N ASP A 163 15.14 5.73 25.70
CA ASP A 163 16.06 4.92 26.51
C ASP A 163 17.50 4.86 25.93
N ASN A 164 17.82 5.72 24.95
CA ASN A 164 19.05 5.71 24.16
C ASN A 164 19.30 4.44 23.35
N GLN A 165 18.29 3.58 23.16
CA GLN A 165 18.40 2.47 22.22
C GLN A 165 18.50 3.02 20.78
N GLN A 166 19.51 2.55 20.05
CA GLN A 166 19.67 2.84 18.63
C GLN A 166 19.24 1.64 17.80
N LEU A 167 18.31 1.86 16.88
CA LEU A 167 17.82 0.84 15.94
C LEU A 167 17.97 1.33 14.49
N TRP A 168 18.10 0.36 13.59
CA TRP A 168 18.18 0.59 12.16
C TRP A 168 16.91 0.05 11.52
N GLY A 169 16.29 0.86 10.67
CA GLY A 169 15.12 0.47 9.90
C GLY A 169 15.51 -0.32 8.66
N ALA A 170 14.68 -1.27 8.24
CA ALA A 170 14.72 -1.79 6.89
C ALA A 170 13.32 -2.09 6.37
N THR A 171 13.16 -2.08 5.05
CA THR A 171 11.91 -2.49 4.40
C THR A 171 12.04 -3.90 3.83
N LEU A 172 11.25 -4.82 4.37
CA LEU A 172 11.08 -6.17 3.87
C LEU A 172 9.80 -6.27 3.04
N SER A 173 9.93 -6.64 1.76
CA SER A 173 8.80 -7.03 0.91
C SER A 173 8.55 -8.54 1.02
N ILE A 174 7.30 -8.94 1.24
CA ILE A 174 6.85 -10.34 1.34
C ILE A 174 5.71 -10.53 0.35
N LEU A 175 5.79 -11.56 -0.49
CA LEU A 175 4.65 -11.96 -1.32
C LEU A 175 3.61 -12.68 -0.46
N ALA A 176 2.56 -11.96 -0.09
CA ALA A 176 1.45 -12.48 0.69
C ALA A 176 0.44 -13.14 -0.25
N GLU A 177 0.67 -14.42 -0.57
CA GLU A 177 -0.21 -15.19 -1.45
C GLU A 177 -1.50 -15.58 -0.74
N ASP A 178 -2.63 -15.48 -1.43
CA ASP A 178 -3.89 -16.15 -1.08
C ASP A 178 -4.42 -15.80 0.32
N VAL A 179 -4.35 -14.53 0.72
CA VAL A 179 -4.87 -14.06 2.01
C VAL A 179 -6.40 -13.97 1.94
N SER A 180 -7.09 -14.70 2.81
CA SER A 180 -8.55 -14.76 2.84
C SER A 180 -9.20 -13.38 3.03
N PRO A 181 -10.42 -13.17 2.49
CA PRO A 181 -11.22 -11.98 2.79
C PRO A 181 -11.37 -11.74 4.29
N LEU A 182 -11.25 -10.49 4.73
CA LEU A 182 -11.36 -10.08 6.14
C LEU A 182 -10.48 -10.93 7.09
N GLY A 183 -9.39 -11.48 6.56
CA GLY A 183 -8.55 -12.46 7.23
C GLY A 183 -7.11 -11.97 7.40
N TYR A 184 -6.24 -12.88 7.81
CA TYR A 184 -4.82 -12.62 7.93
C TYR A 184 -3.99 -13.85 7.61
N LYS A 185 -2.70 -13.64 7.33
CA LYS A 185 -1.68 -14.69 7.34
C LYS A 185 -0.52 -14.27 8.24
N THR A 186 0.07 -15.25 8.91
CA THR A 186 1.25 -15.06 9.76
C THR A 186 2.48 -15.58 9.03
N TYR A 187 3.54 -14.79 9.08
CA TYR A 187 4.84 -15.08 8.52
C TYR A 187 5.91 -14.97 9.61
N TYR A 188 7.01 -15.69 9.46
CA TYR A 188 8.06 -15.81 10.46
C TYR A 188 9.40 -15.56 9.81
N ILE A 189 10.18 -14.65 10.39
CA ILE A 189 11.58 -14.44 9.99
C ILE A 189 12.45 -15.39 10.83
N GLU A 190 13.20 -16.22 10.14
CA GLU A 190 14.14 -17.18 10.73
C GLU A 190 15.54 -16.95 10.15
N GLU A 191 16.56 -16.98 11.02
CA GLU A 191 17.97 -16.98 10.59
C GLU A 191 18.30 -18.30 9.89
N THR A 192 19.13 -18.24 8.85
CA THR A 192 19.59 -19.44 8.14
C THR A 192 21.04 -19.31 7.70
N GLU A 193 21.80 -20.40 7.78
CA GLU A 193 23.20 -20.44 7.33
C GLU A 193 23.32 -20.51 5.80
N ASP A 194 22.30 -21.05 5.13
CA ASP A 194 22.26 -21.22 3.68
C ASP A 194 21.35 -20.18 3.03
N ASP A 195 21.73 -19.68 1.86
CA ASP A 195 20.81 -18.87 1.05
C ASP A 195 19.70 -19.74 0.45
N LYS A 196 18.58 -19.80 1.16
CA LYS A 196 17.36 -20.53 0.76
C LYS A 196 16.25 -19.59 0.29
N ARG A 197 16.61 -18.38 -0.18
CA ARG A 197 15.63 -17.40 -0.66
C ARG A 197 14.91 -17.92 -1.90
N VAL A 198 13.60 -17.70 -1.91
CA VAL A 198 12.74 -17.99 -3.07
C VAL A 198 12.43 -16.67 -3.77
N PHE A 199 12.57 -16.65 -5.09
CA PHE A 199 12.21 -15.49 -5.91
C PHE A 199 10.78 -15.65 -6.45
N SER A 200 10.13 -14.53 -6.75
CA SER A 200 8.84 -14.52 -7.45
C SER A 200 8.99 -15.11 -8.86
N PRO A 201 7.90 -15.62 -9.47
CA PRO A 201 7.89 -16.05 -10.88
C PRO A 201 7.96 -14.88 -11.88
N LEU A 202 8.37 -13.70 -11.43
CA LEU A 202 8.57 -12.52 -12.25
C LEU A 202 9.95 -12.61 -12.91
N GLU A 203 9.97 -12.66 -14.22
CA GLU A 203 11.17 -12.59 -15.04
C GLU A 203 11.29 -11.18 -15.62
N THR A 204 12.48 -10.59 -15.53
CA THR A 204 12.72 -9.23 -16.02
C THR A 204 14.00 -9.18 -16.85
N THR A 205 13.93 -8.49 -17.98
CA THR A 205 15.11 -8.00 -18.71
C THR A 205 15.12 -6.47 -18.67
N GLU A 206 16.03 -5.83 -19.39
CA GLU A 206 16.05 -4.37 -19.53
C GLU A 206 14.74 -3.81 -20.10
N MET A 207 14.10 -4.54 -21.02
CA MET A 207 12.94 -4.05 -21.81
C MET A 207 11.71 -4.96 -21.71
N THR A 208 11.70 -5.93 -20.79
CA THR A 208 10.60 -6.90 -20.67
C THR A 208 10.34 -7.24 -19.23
N LEU A 209 9.06 -7.32 -18.85
CA LEU A 209 8.59 -7.89 -17.60
C LEU A 209 7.60 -9.00 -17.92
N GLU A 210 7.81 -10.19 -17.39
CA GLU A 210 6.98 -11.36 -17.67
C GLU A 210 6.66 -12.13 -16.39
N ASN A 211 5.41 -12.56 -16.26
CA ASN A 211 4.99 -13.49 -15.21
C ASN A 211 4.06 -14.56 -15.80
N THR A 212 3.36 -15.28 -14.93
CA THR A 212 2.41 -16.34 -15.32
C THR A 212 1.27 -15.81 -16.19
N PHE A 213 0.86 -14.55 -16.03
CA PHE A 213 -0.35 -13.98 -16.65
C PHE A 213 -0.03 -13.06 -17.82
N LEU A 214 0.95 -12.17 -17.67
CA LEU A 214 1.24 -11.10 -18.60
C LEU A 214 2.70 -11.15 -19.05
N LYS A 215 2.93 -10.78 -20.30
CA LYS A 215 4.23 -10.34 -20.82
C LYS A 215 4.09 -8.88 -21.25
N VAL A 216 4.93 -8.01 -20.71
CA VAL A 216 4.96 -6.58 -21.00
C VAL A 216 6.30 -6.25 -21.63
N GLU A 217 6.28 -5.69 -22.83
CA GLU A 217 7.46 -5.33 -23.61
C GLU A 217 7.49 -3.82 -23.84
N VAL A 218 8.55 -3.17 -23.35
CA VAL A 218 8.79 -1.74 -23.56
C VAL A 218 9.30 -1.54 -24.98
N GLN A 219 8.62 -0.69 -25.74
CA GLN A 219 9.01 -0.33 -27.11
C GLN A 219 10.06 0.78 -27.10
N GLN A 220 10.75 0.98 -28.22
CA GLN A 220 11.77 2.04 -28.34
C GLN A 220 11.20 3.45 -28.10
N ASN A 221 9.93 3.68 -28.43
CA ASN A 221 9.23 4.94 -28.17
C ASN A 221 8.67 5.05 -26.74
N GLY A 222 8.99 4.12 -25.84
CA GLY A 222 8.51 4.07 -24.46
C GLY A 222 7.10 3.50 -24.27
N SER A 223 6.35 3.24 -25.35
CA SER A 223 5.04 2.59 -25.25
C SER A 223 5.16 1.12 -24.84
N LEU A 224 4.06 0.53 -24.37
CA LEU A 224 4.02 -0.85 -23.89
C LEU A 224 3.24 -1.76 -24.83
N ASN A 225 3.81 -2.91 -25.18
CA ASN A 225 3.04 -4.03 -25.72
C ASN A 225 2.74 -4.99 -24.56
N ILE A 226 1.44 -5.24 -24.32
CA ILE A 226 0.97 -6.07 -23.21
C ILE A 226 0.29 -7.31 -23.79
N THR A 227 0.86 -8.48 -23.57
CA THR A 227 0.30 -9.77 -23.99
C THR A 227 -0.32 -10.50 -22.80
N ASP A 228 -1.63 -10.80 -22.87
CA ASP A 228 -2.30 -11.70 -21.94
C ASP A 228 -2.03 -13.15 -22.37
N LYS A 229 -1.24 -13.88 -21.58
CA LYS A 229 -0.81 -15.25 -21.89
C LYS A 229 -1.95 -16.27 -21.84
N ARG A 230 -3.08 -15.94 -21.20
CA ARG A 230 -4.24 -16.83 -21.11
C ARG A 230 -5.08 -16.80 -22.37
N SER A 231 -5.22 -15.62 -22.99
CA SER A 231 -5.99 -15.43 -24.22
C SER A 231 -5.11 -15.44 -25.47
N GLY A 232 -3.80 -15.22 -25.31
CA GLY A 232 -2.85 -15.00 -26.41
C GLY A 232 -2.98 -13.63 -27.09
N HIS A 233 -3.85 -12.74 -26.58
CA HIS A 233 -4.07 -11.43 -27.17
C HIS A 233 -2.99 -10.42 -26.75
N THR A 234 -2.52 -9.61 -27.70
CA THR A 234 -1.55 -8.54 -27.47
C THR A 234 -2.18 -7.17 -27.72
N PHE A 235 -2.22 -6.35 -26.69
CA PHE A 235 -2.54 -4.93 -26.76
C PHE A 235 -1.27 -4.15 -27.08
N LYS A 236 -1.27 -3.42 -28.21
CA LYS A 236 -0.08 -2.69 -28.68
C LYS A 236 -0.14 -1.22 -28.32
N ASN A 237 1.03 -0.58 -28.22
CA ASN A 237 1.18 0.87 -28.04
C ASN A 237 0.38 1.42 -26.84
N CYS A 238 0.33 0.67 -25.74
CA CYS A 238 -0.31 1.11 -24.50
C CYS A 238 0.57 2.13 -23.76
N ASN A 239 -0.03 2.85 -22.82
CA ASN A 239 0.66 3.84 -21.97
C ASN A 239 1.36 4.97 -22.75
N LEU A 240 0.70 5.46 -23.80
CA LEU A 240 1.11 6.67 -24.50
C LEU A 240 0.69 7.91 -23.70
N PHE A 241 1.56 8.91 -23.68
CA PHE A 241 1.26 10.22 -23.10
C PHE A 241 0.97 11.20 -24.23
N GLU A 242 -0.14 11.91 -24.11
CA GLU A 242 -0.55 13.00 -24.99
C GLU A 242 -0.69 14.27 -24.15
N ASP A 243 -0.18 15.37 -24.67
CA ASP A 243 -0.25 16.68 -24.03
C ASP A 243 -0.84 17.69 -25.03
N THR A 244 -1.88 18.40 -24.60
CA THR A 244 -2.59 19.39 -25.41
C THR A 244 -2.88 20.62 -24.56
N GLU A 245 -2.79 21.80 -25.16
CA GLU A 245 -3.13 23.05 -24.49
C GLU A 245 -4.63 23.11 -24.13
N ASP A 246 -4.93 23.46 -22.87
CA ASP A 246 -6.27 23.73 -22.37
C ASP A 246 -6.39 25.22 -22.03
N VAL A 247 -7.18 25.95 -22.81
CA VAL A 247 -7.52 27.37 -22.62
C VAL A 247 -8.92 27.55 -22.00
N GLY A 248 -9.47 26.48 -21.44
CA GLY A 248 -10.74 26.49 -20.74
C GLY A 248 -10.66 27.02 -19.30
N ASP A 249 -11.49 26.48 -18.43
CA ASP A 249 -11.57 26.84 -17.02
C ASP A 249 -11.73 25.61 -16.11
N GLU A 250 -11.99 25.82 -14.82
CA GLU A 250 -12.16 24.72 -13.87
C GLU A 250 -13.38 23.84 -14.14
N TYR A 251 -14.31 24.26 -15.01
CA TYR A 251 -15.49 23.49 -15.39
C TYR A 251 -15.28 22.76 -16.71
N ASN A 252 -14.68 23.41 -17.70
CA ASN A 252 -14.64 22.91 -19.08
C ASN A 252 -13.24 22.96 -19.67
N TYR A 253 -12.83 21.86 -20.30
CA TYR A 253 -11.68 21.82 -21.19
C TYR A 253 -12.02 22.54 -22.50
N SER A 254 -11.13 23.40 -22.98
CA SER A 254 -11.22 24.00 -24.31
C SER A 254 -9.86 23.91 -24.99
N PRO A 255 -9.72 23.20 -26.11
CA PRO A 255 -8.45 23.16 -26.82
C PRO A 255 -8.11 24.54 -27.37
N ALA A 256 -6.83 24.90 -27.37
CA ALA A 256 -6.39 26.09 -28.10
C ALA A 256 -6.70 25.94 -29.60
N MET A 257 -7.41 26.90 -30.18
CA MET A 257 -7.60 26.96 -31.62
C MET A 257 -6.25 27.31 -32.25
N HIS A 258 -5.64 26.38 -33.00
CA HIS A 258 -4.40 26.66 -33.72
C HIS A 258 -4.55 27.93 -34.60
N PRO A 259 -3.72 28.98 -34.43
CA PRO A 259 -3.32 29.75 -35.59
C PRO A 259 -2.42 28.82 -36.42
N HIS A 260 -2.87 28.53 -37.64
CA HIS A 260 -2.11 27.78 -38.64
C HIS A 260 -0.66 28.26 -38.79
#